data_AF-A0A8C3I4B5-F1
#
_entry.id   AF-A0A8C3I4B5-F1
#
_cell.length_a   1.000
_cell.length_b   1.000
_cell.length_c   1.000
_cell.angle_alpha   90.00
_cell.angle_beta   90.00
_cell.angle_gamma   90.00
#
_symmetry.space_group_name_H-M   'P 1'
#
loop_
_entity.id
_entity.type
_entity.pdbx_description
1 polymer ?
#
loop_
_entity_poly.entity_id
_entity_poly.type
_entity_poly.pdbx_seq_one_letter_code
_entity_poly.pdbx_strand_id
1 'polypeptide(L)'
;MDAKRQVVNFGAGPAKLPRSVLLEAQKELVDYKGLGISVLEMSHRTSDFSKIINTAENLLRELLNIPENYKVIFLQGGGSGQFSAVPLNLIGLKEGRCADYVVTGAWSAKAAKEAEKYAKVNIVHPKLGSYTKIPDTSSWNLKPDASYVYYCANETVHGVEFDFVPDVRGTVLVCDMSSNFLSRPVDVSKFGVIFAGAQKNAGCAGVTVVIVREDLLGFALKECPIVLDYKVQAGNGSLYNTPPCYSIYIMSLVLEWIKNNGGTPAMDKQSSIKSQMIYDIIDKSNGFYVFLLKEVPRELDRFPALKTDTPFLHRTSPAAWQASPHCSVKVSQS
;
A
#
# COMPACT_ATOMS: atom_id res chain seq x y z
N MET A 1 -25.29 -32.32 3.11
CA MET A 1 -24.60 -31.05 3.40
C MET A 1 -23.47 -30.95 2.41
N ASP A 2 -23.59 -30.10 1.40
CA ASP A 2 -22.51 -29.91 0.43
C ASP A 2 -21.27 -29.40 1.15
N ALA A 3 -20.15 -30.11 0.98
CA ALA A 3 -18.85 -29.64 1.40
C ALA A 3 -18.64 -28.25 0.80
N LYS A 4 -18.68 -27.20 1.63
CA LYS A 4 -18.53 -25.81 1.19
C LYS A 4 -17.26 -25.70 0.34
N ARG A 5 -17.44 -25.37 -0.95
CA ARG A 5 -16.36 -25.15 -1.92
C ARG A 5 -15.35 -24.15 -1.34
N GLN A 6 -14.15 -24.60 -1.02
CA GLN A 6 -13.07 -23.73 -0.57
C GLN A 6 -12.44 -23.06 -1.80
N VAL A 7 -12.73 -21.77 -2.00
CA VAL A 7 -12.18 -20.97 -3.10
C VAL A 7 -10.93 -20.24 -2.63
N VAL A 8 -9.83 -20.37 -3.38
CA VAL A 8 -8.63 -19.57 -3.17
C VAL A 8 -8.76 -18.28 -3.98
N ASN A 9 -8.60 -17.13 -3.32
CA ASN A 9 -8.71 -15.82 -3.94
C ASN A 9 -7.32 -15.18 -4.07
N PHE A 10 -6.85 -15.09 -5.31
CA PHE A 10 -5.60 -14.45 -5.72
C PHE A 10 -5.86 -13.04 -6.32
N GLY A 11 -6.83 -12.30 -5.80
CA GLY A 11 -7.10 -10.93 -6.21
C GLY A 11 -6.00 -9.98 -5.73
N ALA A 12 -5.45 -9.16 -6.63
CA ALA A 12 -4.37 -8.22 -6.35
C ALA A 12 -4.84 -6.84 -5.79
N GLY A 13 -6.15 -6.66 -5.61
CA GLY A 13 -6.77 -5.40 -5.17
C GLY A 13 -8.10 -5.13 -5.89
N PRO A 14 -9.27 -5.23 -5.22
CA PRO A 14 -9.44 -5.64 -3.82
C PRO A 14 -8.93 -7.06 -3.55
N ALA A 15 -8.21 -7.24 -2.46
CA ALA A 15 -7.62 -8.51 -2.05
C ALA A 15 -8.50 -9.27 -1.05
N LYS A 16 -8.08 -10.48 -0.70
CA LYS A 16 -8.79 -11.31 0.27
C LYS A 16 -8.62 -10.78 1.70
N LEU A 17 -9.73 -10.66 2.41
CA LEU A 17 -9.76 -10.35 3.85
C LEU A 17 -9.68 -11.61 4.73
N PRO A 18 -9.14 -11.50 5.96
CA PRO A 18 -9.23 -12.58 6.95
C PRO A 18 -10.69 -12.98 7.20
N ARG A 19 -10.95 -14.30 7.29
CA ARG A 19 -12.32 -14.80 7.45
C ARG A 19 -12.95 -14.34 8.77
N SER A 20 -12.18 -14.26 9.85
CA SER A 20 -12.65 -13.76 11.15
C SER A 20 -13.13 -12.31 11.07
N VAL A 21 -12.42 -11.46 10.32
CA VAL A 21 -12.82 -10.06 10.07
C VAL A 21 -14.16 -10.00 9.34
N LEU A 22 -14.35 -10.80 8.30
CA LEU A 22 -15.62 -10.86 7.56
C LEU A 22 -16.78 -11.33 8.44
N LEU A 23 -16.53 -12.29 9.33
CA LEU A 23 -17.55 -12.80 10.25
C LEU A 23 -17.93 -11.76 11.32
N GLU A 24 -16.97 -11.01 11.87
CA GLU A 24 -17.28 -9.93 12.81
C GLU A 24 -18.05 -8.79 12.12
N ALA A 25 -17.59 -8.38 10.92
CA ALA A 25 -18.30 -7.38 10.13
C ALA A 25 -19.73 -7.81 9.77
N GLN A 26 -19.96 -9.09 9.45
CA GLN A 26 -21.29 -9.65 9.22
C GLN A 26 -22.17 -9.56 10.45
N LYS A 27 -21.63 -9.92 11.62
CA LYS A 27 -22.34 -9.90 12.90
C LYS A 27 -22.75 -8.49 13.30
N GLU A 28 -21.87 -7.51 13.10
CA GLU A 28 -22.11 -6.10 13.48
C GLU A 28 -22.77 -5.27 12.37
N LEU A 29 -23.13 -5.85 11.22
CA LEU A 29 -23.57 -5.10 10.05
C LEU A 29 -24.85 -4.30 10.31
N VAL A 30 -25.82 -4.90 10.97
CA VAL A 30 -27.13 -4.28 11.25
C VAL A 30 -27.19 -3.61 12.62
N ASP A 31 -26.30 -4.00 13.53
CA ASP A 31 -26.24 -3.48 14.90
C ASP A 31 -24.78 -3.49 15.37
N TYR A 32 -24.14 -2.32 15.31
CA TYR A 32 -22.78 -2.15 15.80
C TYR A 32 -22.76 -2.23 17.33
N LYS A 33 -22.25 -3.34 17.86
CA LYS A 33 -22.02 -3.54 19.31
C LYS A 33 -23.24 -3.26 20.21
N GLY A 34 -24.46 -3.49 19.71
CA GLY A 34 -25.70 -3.30 20.47
C GLY A 34 -26.19 -1.85 20.51
N LEU A 35 -25.68 -0.96 19.65
CA LEU A 35 -26.16 0.43 19.54
C LEU A 35 -27.52 0.54 18.83
N GLY A 36 -27.98 -0.51 18.17
CA GLY A 36 -29.23 -0.53 17.40
C GLY A 36 -29.14 0.14 16.03
N ILE A 37 -27.94 0.50 15.57
CA ILE A 37 -27.68 1.09 14.24
C ILE A 37 -26.41 0.50 13.60
N SER A 38 -26.34 0.53 12.27
CA SER A 38 -25.15 0.14 11.52
C SER A 38 -24.04 1.20 11.58
N VAL A 39 -22.78 0.79 11.43
CA VAL A 39 -21.67 1.71 11.12
C VAL A 39 -21.93 2.52 9.85
N LEU A 40 -22.73 1.99 8.92
CA LEU A 40 -23.13 2.69 7.68
C LEU A 40 -24.06 3.87 7.93
N GLU A 41 -24.76 3.89 9.06
CA GLU A 41 -25.72 4.94 9.46
C GLU A 41 -25.14 5.86 10.55
N MET A 42 -24.01 5.48 11.12
CA MET A 42 -23.36 6.18 12.22
C MET A 42 -22.80 7.53 11.76
N SER A 43 -23.19 8.61 12.43
CA SER A 43 -22.57 9.92 12.22
C SER A 43 -21.09 9.89 12.63
N HIS A 44 -20.23 10.38 11.75
CA HIS A 44 -18.78 10.47 11.99
C HIS A 44 -18.38 11.45 13.10
N ARG A 45 -19.35 12.19 13.67
CA ARG A 45 -19.15 13.13 14.78
C ARG A 45 -19.49 12.54 16.14
N THR A 46 -19.99 11.31 16.21
CA THR A 46 -20.32 10.67 17.49
C THR A 46 -19.07 10.16 18.18
N SER A 47 -19.18 9.94 19.50
CA SER A 47 -18.14 9.27 20.28
C SER A 47 -17.87 7.85 19.78
N ASP A 48 -18.88 7.16 19.24
CA ASP A 48 -18.73 5.78 18.80
C ASP A 48 -17.91 5.68 17.52
N PHE A 49 -18.13 6.57 16.55
CA PHE A 49 -17.25 6.63 15.38
C PHE A 49 -15.85 7.12 15.75
N SER A 50 -15.76 8.08 16.68
CA SER A 50 -14.46 8.55 17.20
C SER A 50 -13.64 7.40 17.80
N LYS A 51 -14.28 6.45 18.49
CA LYS A 51 -13.59 5.23 18.98
C LYS A 51 -13.06 4.38 17.82
N ILE A 52 -13.83 4.19 16.75
CA ILE A 52 -13.42 3.39 15.58
C ILE A 52 -12.17 3.99 14.92
N ILE A 53 -12.20 5.29 14.57
CA ILE A 53 -11.09 5.93 13.88
C ILE A 53 -9.84 6.05 14.76
N ASN A 54 -10.00 6.34 16.06
CA ASN A 54 -8.89 6.40 17.00
C ASN A 54 -8.27 5.01 17.22
N THR A 55 -9.08 3.95 17.23
CA THR A 55 -8.58 2.57 17.32
C THR A 55 -7.73 2.23 16.10
N ALA A 56 -8.21 2.58 14.89
CA ALA A 56 -7.44 2.38 13.66
C ALA A 56 -6.11 3.16 13.67
N GLU A 57 -6.12 4.44 14.06
CA GLU A 57 -4.89 5.24 14.18
C GLU A 57 -3.92 4.63 15.20
N ASN A 58 -4.39 4.30 16.41
CA ASN A 58 -3.54 3.74 17.46
C ASN A 58 -2.92 2.40 17.07
N LEU A 59 -3.70 1.53 16.43
CA LEU A 59 -3.18 0.26 15.92
C LEU A 59 -2.14 0.46 14.81
N LEU A 60 -2.33 1.43 13.91
CA LEU A 60 -1.31 1.78 12.92
C LEU A 60 -0.03 2.27 13.59
N ARG A 61 -0.15 3.15 14.59
CA ARG A 61 1.00 3.66 15.35
C ARG A 61 1.75 2.54 16.04
N GLU A 62 1.04 1.60 16.66
CA GLU A 62 1.62 0.42 17.32
C GLU A 62 2.30 -0.52 16.32
N LEU A 63 1.58 -0.92 15.25
CA LEU A 63 2.05 -1.94 14.30
C LEU A 63 3.24 -1.51 13.44
N LEU A 64 3.36 -0.20 13.18
CA LEU A 64 4.41 0.39 12.35
C LEU A 64 5.42 1.21 13.15
N ASN A 65 5.28 1.26 14.48
CA ASN A 65 6.11 2.09 15.36
C ASN A 65 6.21 3.55 14.84
N ILE A 66 5.05 4.15 14.54
CA ILE A 66 4.98 5.49 13.93
C ILE A 66 5.43 6.53 14.98
N PRO A 67 6.48 7.33 14.71
CA PRO A 67 6.94 8.34 15.66
C PRO A 67 5.88 9.42 15.95
N GLU A 68 5.99 10.06 17.12
CA GLU A 68 5.01 11.07 17.58
C GLU A 68 4.92 12.28 16.64
N ASN A 69 6.02 12.66 15.98
CA ASN A 69 6.08 13.78 15.04
C ASN A 69 5.48 13.49 13.66
N TYR A 70 4.59 12.49 13.56
CA TYR A 70 3.85 12.14 12.35
C TYR A 70 2.35 12.17 12.59
N LYS A 71 1.61 12.58 11.56
CA LYS A 71 0.15 12.47 11.50
C LYS A 71 -0.25 11.27 10.65
N VAL A 72 -1.28 10.56 11.13
CA VAL A 72 -1.95 9.49 10.38
C VAL A 72 -3.27 10.05 9.87
N ILE A 73 -3.46 10.04 8.55
CA ILE A 73 -4.59 10.64 7.87
C ILE A 73 -5.34 9.57 7.07
N PHE A 74 -6.67 9.57 7.17
CA PHE A 74 -7.56 8.69 6.43
C PHE A 74 -8.29 9.46 5.34
N LEU A 75 -7.94 9.18 4.08
CA LEU A 75 -8.46 9.89 2.91
C LEU A 75 -9.24 8.97 1.98
N GLN A 76 -10.14 9.57 1.20
CA GLN A 76 -10.72 8.93 0.02
C GLN A 76 -9.80 9.14 -1.21
N GLY A 77 -10.20 8.60 -2.37
CA GLY A 77 -9.49 8.82 -3.65
C GLY A 77 -8.46 7.76 -4.03
N GLY A 78 -8.10 6.85 -3.12
CA GLY A 78 -7.16 5.76 -3.41
C GLY A 78 -5.72 6.24 -3.60
N GLY A 79 -4.81 5.30 -3.93
CA GLY A 79 -3.42 5.64 -4.27
C GLY A 79 -3.32 6.61 -5.45
N SER A 80 -4.23 6.53 -6.43
CA SER A 80 -4.29 7.48 -7.54
C SER A 80 -4.62 8.90 -7.11
N GLY A 81 -5.48 9.09 -6.09
CA GLY A 81 -5.68 10.42 -5.50
C GLY A 81 -4.41 10.98 -4.86
N GLN A 82 -3.57 10.11 -4.29
CA GLN A 82 -2.27 10.52 -3.72
C GLN A 82 -1.23 10.86 -4.78
N PHE A 83 -1.33 10.32 -6.00
CA PHE A 83 -0.48 10.77 -7.11
C PHE A 83 -0.65 12.25 -7.42
N SER A 84 -1.85 12.81 -7.21
CA SER A 84 -2.08 14.27 -7.26
C SER A 84 -1.80 14.95 -5.92
N ALA A 85 -2.22 14.36 -4.79
CA ALA A 85 -2.11 15.01 -3.47
C ALA A 85 -0.66 15.26 -3.05
N VAL A 86 0.25 14.31 -3.29
CA VAL A 86 1.68 14.44 -2.93
C VAL A 86 2.31 15.68 -3.57
N PRO A 87 2.33 15.86 -4.90
CA PRO A 87 2.92 17.05 -5.50
C PRO A 87 2.18 18.32 -5.06
N LEU A 88 0.85 18.31 -4.96
CA LEU A 88 0.08 19.48 -4.51
C LEU A 88 0.45 19.94 -3.09
N ASN A 89 0.85 19.03 -2.20
CA ASN A 89 1.22 19.35 -0.82
C ASN A 89 2.71 19.64 -0.64
N LEU A 90 3.60 19.01 -1.42
CA LEU A 90 5.04 19.01 -1.14
C LEU A 90 5.86 19.78 -2.16
N ILE A 91 5.36 20.05 -3.37
CA ILE A 91 6.21 20.63 -4.40
C ILE A 91 6.69 22.05 -4.06
N GLY A 92 5.94 22.75 -3.20
CA GLY A 92 6.29 24.07 -2.67
C GLY A 92 7.41 24.08 -1.61
N LEU A 93 7.93 22.93 -1.18
CA LEU A 93 9.04 22.85 -0.21
C LEU A 93 10.34 23.49 -0.74
N LYS A 94 10.52 23.52 -2.07
CA LYS A 94 11.65 24.15 -2.74
C LYS A 94 11.15 25.05 -3.86
N GLU A 95 11.80 26.19 -4.05
CA GLU A 95 11.42 27.19 -5.08
C GLU A 95 11.45 26.63 -6.50
N GLY A 96 12.37 25.69 -6.79
CA GLY A 96 12.51 25.06 -8.10
C GLY A 96 11.32 24.21 -8.54
N ARG A 97 10.43 23.84 -7.61
CA ARG A 97 9.26 22.97 -7.82
C ARG A 97 9.61 21.72 -8.64
N CYS A 98 10.73 21.11 -8.29
CA CYS A 98 11.23 19.89 -8.91
C CYS A 98 10.90 18.68 -8.02
N ALA A 99 10.59 17.54 -8.63
CA ALA A 99 10.41 16.28 -7.91
C ALA A 99 11.10 15.14 -8.65
N ASP A 100 11.84 14.34 -7.89
CA ASP A 100 12.54 13.17 -8.39
C ASP A 100 11.64 11.95 -8.29
N TYR A 101 11.58 11.14 -9.35
CA TYR A 101 10.80 9.91 -9.41
C TYR A 101 11.69 8.72 -9.79
N VAL A 102 11.67 7.69 -8.94
CA VAL A 102 12.26 6.38 -9.25
C VAL A 102 11.19 5.53 -9.93
N VAL A 103 11.26 5.42 -11.25
CA VAL A 103 10.22 4.76 -12.07
C VAL A 103 10.61 3.32 -12.39
N THR A 104 10.16 2.41 -11.54
CA THR A 104 10.44 0.97 -11.63
C THR A 104 9.28 0.14 -12.16
N GLY A 105 8.13 0.77 -12.47
CA GLY A 105 6.96 0.06 -12.98
C GLY A 105 5.78 0.94 -13.36
N ALA A 106 4.59 0.34 -13.42
CA ALA A 106 3.39 0.99 -13.94
C ALA A 106 2.84 2.03 -12.96
N TRP A 107 2.95 1.78 -11.65
CA TRP A 107 2.39 2.69 -10.65
C TRP A 107 3.27 3.91 -10.46
N SER A 108 4.59 3.73 -10.33
CA SER A 108 5.56 4.84 -10.32
C SER A 108 5.52 5.67 -11.61
N ALA A 109 5.35 5.05 -12.78
CA ALA A 109 5.19 5.78 -14.04
C ALA A 109 3.90 6.63 -14.06
N LYS A 110 2.78 6.09 -13.56
CA LYS A 110 1.52 6.85 -13.44
C LYS A 110 1.64 7.99 -12.44
N ALA A 111 2.32 7.78 -11.32
CA ALA A 111 2.56 8.80 -10.32
C ALA A 111 3.42 9.95 -10.87
N ALA A 112 4.52 9.62 -11.57
CA ALA A 112 5.35 10.60 -12.26
C ALA A 112 4.53 11.40 -13.29
N LYS A 113 3.72 10.71 -14.10
CA LYS A 113 2.90 11.35 -15.13
C LYS A 113 1.86 12.31 -14.55
N GLU A 114 1.24 11.96 -13.42
CA GLU A 114 0.28 12.83 -12.74
C GLU A 114 0.97 14.07 -12.15
N ALA A 115 2.18 13.90 -11.60
CA ALA A 115 2.94 14.98 -10.98
C ALA A 115 3.43 16.03 -11.98
N GLU A 116 3.63 15.68 -13.26
CA GLU A 116 3.96 16.64 -14.33
C GLU A 116 2.96 17.80 -14.45
N LYS A 117 1.73 17.66 -13.94
CA LYS A 117 0.74 18.74 -13.90
C LYS A 117 1.11 19.88 -12.93
N TYR A 118 1.92 19.60 -11.91
CA TYR A 118 2.19 20.51 -10.79
C TYR A 118 3.69 20.73 -10.52
N ALA A 119 4.55 19.87 -11.08
CA ALA A 119 5.97 19.79 -10.78
C ALA A 119 6.81 19.63 -12.05
N LYS A 120 8.07 20.09 -12.00
CA LYS A 120 9.11 19.64 -12.93
C LYS A 120 9.57 18.24 -12.49
N VAL A 121 9.15 17.21 -13.21
CA VAL A 121 9.48 15.83 -12.87
C VAL A 121 10.82 15.43 -13.48
N ASN A 122 11.71 14.90 -12.64
CA ASN A 122 12.96 14.27 -13.05
C ASN A 122 12.87 12.77 -12.80
N ILE A 123 12.93 11.97 -13.87
CA ILE A 123 13.08 10.51 -13.73
C ILE A 123 14.57 10.25 -13.49
N VAL A 124 14.89 9.69 -12.33
CA VAL A 124 16.27 9.73 -11.81
C VAL A 124 17.24 8.79 -12.52
N HIS A 125 16.73 7.84 -13.30
CA HIS A 125 17.53 6.89 -14.06
C HIS A 125 17.09 6.88 -15.54
N PRO A 126 17.94 6.39 -16.46
CA PRO A 126 17.57 6.23 -17.86
C PRO A 126 16.31 5.37 -18.01
N LYS A 127 15.55 5.62 -19.09
CA LYS A 127 14.33 4.85 -19.40
C LYS A 127 14.66 3.36 -19.49
N LEU A 128 13.96 2.56 -18.70
CA LEU A 128 14.12 1.11 -18.70
C LEU A 128 13.42 0.51 -19.92
N GLY A 129 14.07 -0.45 -20.59
CA GLY A 129 13.46 -1.19 -21.70
C GLY A 129 12.35 -2.14 -21.24
N SER A 130 12.42 -2.61 -19.99
CA SER A 130 11.38 -3.39 -19.31
C SER A 130 11.49 -3.20 -17.80
N TYR A 131 10.38 -3.37 -17.08
CA TYR A 131 10.32 -3.24 -15.62
C TYR A 131 10.66 -4.57 -14.95
N THR A 132 11.95 -4.94 -15.01
CA THR A 132 12.43 -6.26 -14.60
C THR A 132 13.45 -6.24 -13.47
N LYS A 133 13.85 -5.05 -13.01
CA LYS A 133 14.71 -4.85 -11.85
C LYS A 133 14.67 -3.41 -11.38
N ILE A 134 15.15 -3.19 -10.16
CA ILE A 134 15.45 -1.86 -9.64
C ILE A 134 16.82 -1.44 -10.20
N PRO A 135 16.94 -0.25 -10.83
CA PRO A 135 18.23 0.24 -11.29
C PRO A 135 19.17 0.51 -10.12
N ASP A 136 20.46 0.22 -10.30
CA ASP A 136 21.48 0.47 -9.29
C ASP A 136 21.45 1.94 -8.82
N THR A 137 21.46 2.16 -7.51
CA THR A 137 21.32 3.48 -6.90
C THR A 137 22.47 4.44 -7.28
N SER A 138 23.65 3.91 -7.63
CA SER A 138 24.78 4.69 -8.14
C SER A 138 24.48 5.34 -9.49
N SER A 139 23.53 4.80 -10.27
CA SER A 139 23.11 5.36 -11.55
C SER A 139 22.09 6.49 -11.42
N TRP A 140 21.60 6.76 -10.22
CA TRP A 140 20.52 7.74 -10.01
C TRP A 140 21.06 9.16 -9.99
N ASN A 141 20.52 9.99 -10.87
CA ASN A 141 20.78 11.42 -10.97
C ASN A 141 19.76 12.22 -10.16
N LEU A 142 19.87 12.14 -8.84
CA LEU A 142 19.04 12.92 -7.90
C LEU A 142 19.36 14.41 -8.00
N LYS A 143 18.32 15.24 -7.99
CA LYS A 143 18.44 16.71 -8.04
C LYS A 143 18.54 17.28 -6.62
N PRO A 144 19.61 18.05 -6.29
CA PRO A 144 19.76 18.64 -4.96
C PRO A 144 18.65 19.62 -4.57
N ASP A 145 17.96 20.20 -5.56
CA ASP A 145 16.85 21.14 -5.39
C ASP A 145 15.46 20.50 -5.54
N ALA A 146 15.38 19.17 -5.60
CA ALA A 146 14.10 18.47 -5.57
C ALA A 146 13.39 18.67 -4.22
N SER A 147 12.09 18.96 -4.28
CA SER A 147 11.23 19.06 -3.10
C SER A 147 11.04 17.70 -2.41
N TYR A 148 11.01 16.62 -3.20
CA TYR A 148 10.96 15.26 -2.70
C TYR A 148 11.49 14.26 -3.75
N VAL A 149 11.82 13.07 -3.28
CA VAL A 149 12.06 11.87 -4.09
C VAL A 149 10.91 10.88 -3.86
N TYR A 150 10.29 10.41 -4.92
CA TYR A 150 9.20 9.43 -4.89
C TYR A 150 9.66 8.07 -5.36
N TYR A 151 9.23 7.01 -4.68
CA TYR A 151 9.28 5.65 -5.21
C TYR A 151 8.06 4.81 -4.82
N CYS A 152 7.75 3.80 -5.62
CA CYS A 152 6.77 2.76 -5.30
C CYS A 152 7.52 1.56 -4.70
N ALA A 153 7.26 1.23 -3.44
CA ALA A 153 8.02 0.18 -2.76
C ALA A 153 7.77 -1.21 -3.35
N ASN A 154 6.59 -1.45 -3.91
CA ASN A 154 6.23 -2.71 -4.56
C ASN A 154 5.37 -2.48 -5.81
N GLU A 155 5.93 -2.71 -6.99
CA GLU A 155 5.27 -2.59 -8.29
C GLU A 155 4.39 -3.81 -8.56
N THR A 156 3.15 -3.75 -8.05
CA THR A 156 2.14 -4.83 -8.11
C THR A 156 1.98 -5.50 -9.48
N VAL A 157 2.10 -4.75 -10.57
CA VAL A 157 1.90 -5.26 -11.94
C VAL A 157 3.09 -6.09 -12.41
N HIS A 158 4.31 -5.67 -12.04
CA HIS A 158 5.55 -6.23 -12.56
C HIS A 158 6.25 -7.18 -11.59
N GLY A 159 5.82 -7.19 -10.32
CA GLY A 159 6.46 -8.02 -9.30
C GLY A 159 7.80 -7.47 -8.80
N VAL A 160 8.07 -6.18 -8.99
CA VAL A 160 9.34 -5.56 -8.55
C VAL A 160 9.15 -4.93 -7.17
N GLU A 161 9.79 -5.48 -6.15
CA GLU A 161 9.77 -4.94 -4.79
C GLU A 161 11.16 -4.45 -4.35
N PHE A 162 11.21 -3.29 -3.70
CA PHE A 162 12.41 -2.78 -3.05
C PHE A 162 12.69 -3.56 -1.77
N ASP A 163 13.88 -4.11 -1.66
CA ASP A 163 14.43 -4.75 -0.46
C ASP A 163 15.14 -3.75 0.48
N PHE A 164 15.42 -2.53 -0.01
CA PHE A 164 15.99 -1.43 0.76
C PHE A 164 15.14 -0.16 0.71
N VAL A 165 15.40 0.76 1.65
CA VAL A 165 14.88 2.15 1.60
C VAL A 165 15.93 3.01 0.90
N PRO A 166 15.61 3.72 -0.19
CA PRO A 166 16.59 4.53 -0.90
C PRO A 166 17.20 5.64 -0.04
N ASP A 167 18.52 5.81 -0.11
CA ASP A 167 19.19 6.98 0.45
C ASP A 167 19.04 8.17 -0.51
N VAL A 168 18.33 9.19 -0.04
CA VAL A 168 18.00 10.41 -0.80
C VAL A 168 18.77 11.64 -0.32
N ARG A 169 19.89 11.43 0.39
CA ARG A 169 20.87 12.47 0.73
C ARG A 169 20.26 13.69 1.45
N GLY A 170 19.30 13.44 2.33
CA GLY A 170 18.62 14.46 3.13
C GLY A 170 17.39 15.11 2.47
N THR A 171 17.07 14.76 1.23
CA THR A 171 15.80 15.16 0.59
C THR A 171 14.61 14.41 1.22
N VAL A 172 13.40 14.95 1.09
CA VAL A 172 12.18 14.30 1.58
C VAL A 172 11.89 13.03 0.76
N LEU A 173 11.75 11.88 1.43
CA LEU A 173 11.37 10.62 0.77
C LEU A 173 9.85 10.39 0.84
N VAL A 174 9.22 10.14 -0.30
CA VAL A 174 7.81 9.77 -0.44
C VAL A 174 7.70 8.33 -0.95
N CYS A 175 6.85 7.53 -0.30
CA CYS A 175 6.69 6.13 -0.63
C CYS A 175 5.23 5.72 -0.84
N ASP A 176 4.94 5.13 -2.00
CA ASP A 176 3.73 4.34 -2.22
C ASP A 176 3.97 2.91 -1.72
N MET A 177 3.33 2.55 -0.61
CA MET A 177 3.39 1.23 -0.01
C MET A 177 2.11 0.42 -0.26
N SER A 178 1.26 0.82 -1.20
CA SER A 178 -0.10 0.26 -1.33
C SER A 178 -0.16 -1.27 -1.33
N SER A 179 0.77 -1.99 -1.99
CA SER A 179 0.77 -3.48 -2.06
C SER A 179 1.72 -4.19 -1.11
N ASN A 180 2.42 -3.47 -0.23
CA ASN A 180 3.26 -4.09 0.81
C ASN A 180 3.08 -3.42 2.19
N PHE A 181 2.11 -2.52 2.32
CA PHE A 181 1.75 -1.90 3.58
C PHE A 181 1.37 -2.98 4.61
N LEU A 182 1.97 -2.90 5.80
CA LEU A 182 1.80 -3.86 6.91
C LEU A 182 2.23 -5.31 6.61
N SER A 183 2.87 -5.59 5.46
CA SER A 183 3.34 -6.95 5.16
C SER A 183 4.66 -7.29 5.83
N ARG A 184 5.41 -6.29 6.31
CA ARG A 184 6.68 -6.41 7.04
C ARG A 184 6.95 -5.17 7.90
N PRO A 185 7.88 -5.24 8.87
CA PRO A 185 8.33 -4.07 9.61
C PRO A 185 8.90 -3.00 8.67
N VAL A 186 8.65 -1.72 9.00
CA VAL A 186 9.13 -0.56 8.26
C VAL A 186 9.60 0.49 9.27
N ASP A 187 10.78 1.06 9.03
CA ASP A 187 11.25 2.22 9.79
C ASP A 187 10.63 3.50 9.22
N VAL A 188 9.51 3.94 9.80
CA VAL A 188 8.73 5.10 9.36
C VAL A 188 9.55 6.39 9.42
N SER A 189 10.55 6.48 10.30
CA SER A 189 11.36 7.70 10.49
C SER A 189 12.18 8.09 9.25
N LYS A 190 12.42 7.14 8.33
CA LYS A 190 13.13 7.39 7.07
C LYS A 190 12.29 8.12 6.02
N PHE A 191 10.98 8.21 6.22
CA PHE A 191 10.06 8.73 5.22
C PHE A 191 9.52 10.10 5.64
N GLY A 192 9.34 11.00 4.68
CA GLY A 192 8.51 12.18 4.89
C GLY A 192 7.03 11.85 4.76
N VAL A 193 6.68 11.08 3.72
CA VAL A 193 5.31 10.62 3.48
C VAL A 193 5.30 9.16 3.09
N ILE A 194 4.43 8.38 3.71
CA ILE A 194 4.01 7.05 3.27
C ILE A 194 2.52 7.12 2.94
N PHE A 195 2.09 6.53 1.83
CA PHE A 195 0.67 6.29 1.62
C PHE A 195 0.37 4.88 1.12
N ALA A 196 -0.84 4.42 1.41
CA ALA A 196 -1.32 3.12 0.99
C ALA A 196 -2.84 3.11 0.83
N GLY A 197 -3.32 2.68 -0.34
CA GLY A 197 -4.73 2.28 -0.49
C GLY A 197 -4.98 0.98 0.29
N ALA A 198 -6.01 0.95 1.14
CA ALA A 198 -6.21 -0.17 2.06
C ALA A 198 -6.55 -1.50 1.37
N GLN A 199 -7.10 -1.46 0.16
CA GLN A 199 -7.72 -2.61 -0.53
C GLN A 199 -6.78 -3.76 -0.91
N LYS A 200 -5.48 -3.65 -0.65
CA LYS A 200 -4.51 -4.72 -0.93
C LYS A 200 -4.14 -5.50 0.33
N ASN A 201 -3.77 -4.82 1.41
CA ASN A 201 -3.29 -5.48 2.64
C ASN A 201 -3.97 -5.04 3.94
N ALA A 202 -4.66 -3.90 3.94
CA ALA A 202 -5.08 -3.26 5.19
C ALA A 202 -6.60 -3.15 5.34
N GLY A 203 -7.39 -3.67 4.40
CA GLY A 203 -8.84 -3.57 4.47
C GLY A 203 -9.52 -3.69 3.11
N CYS A 204 -10.71 -3.10 3.01
CA CYS A 204 -11.44 -2.98 1.76
C CYS A 204 -11.12 -1.66 1.03
N ALA A 205 -11.59 -1.54 -0.21
CA ALA A 205 -11.49 -0.27 -0.94
C ALA A 205 -12.33 0.83 -0.29
N GLY A 206 -11.90 2.08 -0.50
CA GLY A 206 -12.60 3.28 -0.05
C GLY A 206 -11.78 4.17 0.89
N VAL A 207 -10.80 3.61 1.60
CA VAL A 207 -9.89 4.37 2.47
C VAL A 207 -8.43 4.25 2.02
N THR A 208 -7.72 5.36 2.12
CA THR A 208 -6.28 5.51 1.87
C THR A 208 -5.66 6.06 3.13
N VAL A 209 -4.63 5.38 3.63
CA VAL A 209 -3.83 5.87 4.76
C VAL A 209 -2.72 6.74 4.21
N VAL A 210 -2.49 7.90 4.83
CA VAL A 210 -1.30 8.74 4.63
C VAL A 210 -0.65 8.94 6.00
N ILE A 211 0.63 8.60 6.10
CA ILE A 211 1.47 8.88 7.27
C ILE A 211 2.43 9.98 6.84
N VAL A 212 2.30 11.18 7.42
CA VAL A 212 3.05 12.38 7.00
C VAL A 212 3.75 13.01 8.19
N ARG A 213 5.02 13.37 8.01
CA ARG A 213 5.82 14.08 9.01
C ARG A 213 5.30 15.49 9.22
N GLU A 214 5.19 15.94 10.46
CA GLU A 214 4.50 17.18 10.81
C GLU A 214 5.15 18.45 10.23
N ASP A 215 6.48 18.47 10.08
CA ASP A 215 7.24 19.57 9.47
C ASP A 215 6.94 19.77 7.97
N LEU A 216 6.27 18.81 7.32
CA LEU A 216 5.89 18.88 5.91
C LEU A 216 4.47 19.42 5.70
N LEU A 217 3.75 19.75 6.77
CA LEU A 217 2.38 20.27 6.70
C LEU A 217 2.37 21.78 6.44
N GLY A 218 1.44 22.23 5.60
CA GLY A 218 1.19 23.66 5.35
C GLY A 218 1.89 24.24 4.13
N PHE A 219 2.48 23.41 3.28
CA PHE A 219 3.12 23.78 2.01
C PHE A 219 2.23 23.55 0.79
N ALA A 220 0.93 23.31 1.00
CA ALA A 220 -0.02 23.06 -0.08
C ALA A 220 -0.08 24.24 -1.06
N LEU A 221 -0.09 23.93 -2.36
CA LEU A 221 -0.33 24.90 -3.41
C LEU A 221 -1.73 25.50 -3.28
N LYS A 222 -1.91 26.74 -3.78
CA LYS A 222 -3.20 27.44 -3.73
C LYS A 222 -4.31 26.66 -4.46
N GLU A 223 -3.95 25.98 -5.54
CA GLU A 223 -4.82 25.12 -6.34
C GLU A 223 -5.09 23.75 -5.72
N CYS A 224 -4.47 23.39 -4.59
CA CYS A 224 -4.73 22.13 -3.89
C CYS A 224 -6.18 22.08 -3.40
N PRO A 225 -6.99 21.10 -3.83
CA PRO A 225 -8.34 20.94 -3.30
C PRO A 225 -8.28 20.70 -1.79
N ILE A 226 -9.18 21.33 -1.03
CA ILE A 226 -9.20 21.25 0.44
C ILE A 226 -9.30 19.81 0.98
N VAL A 227 -9.93 18.91 0.21
CA VAL A 227 -10.05 17.49 0.58
C VAL A 227 -8.73 16.72 0.44
N LEU A 228 -7.74 17.25 -0.27
CA LEU A 228 -6.39 16.68 -0.44
C LEU A 228 -5.32 17.45 0.36
N ASP A 229 -5.66 18.56 1.01
CA ASP A 229 -4.72 19.33 1.82
C ASP A 229 -4.39 18.58 3.13
N TYR A 230 -3.14 18.17 3.28
CA TYR A 230 -2.71 17.37 4.44
C TYR A 230 -2.79 18.15 5.76
N LYS A 231 -2.56 19.47 5.75
CA LYS A 231 -2.67 20.28 6.98
C LYS A 231 -4.11 20.37 7.44
N VAL A 232 -5.05 20.58 6.52
CA VAL A 232 -6.48 20.61 6.82
C VAL A 232 -6.95 19.26 7.36
N GLN A 233 -6.57 18.18 6.69
CA GLN A 233 -6.98 16.83 7.08
C GLN A 233 -6.39 16.41 8.41
N ALA A 234 -5.10 16.66 8.65
CA ALA A 234 -4.46 16.42 9.94
C ALA A 234 -5.08 17.25 11.06
N GLY A 235 -5.35 18.54 10.82
CA GLY A 235 -5.94 19.44 11.82
C GLY A 235 -7.37 19.07 12.23
N ASN A 236 -8.08 18.31 11.40
CA ASN A 236 -9.43 17.83 11.66
C ASN A 236 -9.47 16.33 12.04
N GLY A 237 -8.34 15.68 12.26
CA GLY A 237 -8.29 14.24 12.57
C GLY A 237 -8.90 13.36 11.47
N SER A 238 -8.74 13.76 10.20
CA SER A 238 -9.40 13.13 9.03
C SER A 238 -10.92 13.27 8.97
N LEU A 239 -11.50 14.15 9.79
CA LEU A 239 -12.94 14.41 9.88
C LEU A 239 -13.29 15.80 9.34
N TYR A 240 -12.57 16.31 8.32
CA TYR A 240 -12.94 17.58 7.70
C TYR A 240 -14.32 17.48 7.03
N ASN A 241 -14.49 16.47 6.17
CA ASN A 241 -15.78 16.06 5.60
C ASN A 241 -16.15 14.64 6.08
N THR A 242 -17.28 14.10 5.61
CA THR A 242 -17.68 12.73 5.93
C THR A 242 -16.62 11.73 5.42
N PRO A 243 -15.96 10.97 6.32
CA PRO A 243 -14.96 9.98 5.94
C PRO A 243 -15.62 8.69 5.43
N PRO A 244 -14.87 7.75 4.82
CA PRO A 244 -15.38 6.44 4.43
C PRO A 244 -15.55 5.54 5.68
N CYS A 245 -16.59 5.81 6.48
CA CYS A 245 -16.77 5.25 7.83
C CYS A 245 -16.64 3.72 7.87
N TYR A 246 -17.35 3.02 6.98
CA TYR A 246 -17.33 1.56 6.94
C TYR A 246 -15.97 1.00 6.50
N SER A 247 -15.28 1.65 5.56
CA SER A 247 -13.93 1.21 5.15
C SER A 247 -12.91 1.38 6.27
N ILE A 248 -13.00 2.46 7.06
CA ILE A 248 -12.17 2.66 8.26
C ILE A 248 -12.47 1.59 9.32
N TYR A 249 -13.74 1.26 9.54
CA TYR A 249 -14.14 0.18 10.44
C TYR A 249 -13.56 -1.18 10.02
N ILE A 250 -13.70 -1.58 8.75
CA ILE A 250 -13.13 -2.84 8.24
C ILE A 250 -11.61 -2.84 8.40
N MET A 251 -10.94 -1.73 8.11
CA MET A 251 -9.50 -1.60 8.32
C MET A 251 -9.14 -1.75 9.80
N SER A 252 -9.89 -1.15 10.73
CA SER A 252 -9.68 -1.33 12.18
C SER A 252 -9.71 -2.81 12.58
N LEU A 253 -10.66 -3.59 12.07
CA LEU A 253 -10.73 -5.02 12.33
C LEU A 253 -9.54 -5.80 11.74
N VAL A 254 -9.08 -5.42 10.54
CA VAL A 254 -7.89 -6.03 9.93
C VAL A 254 -6.64 -5.72 10.74
N LEU A 255 -6.48 -4.48 11.21
CA LEU A 255 -5.34 -4.07 12.05
C LEU A 255 -5.33 -4.84 13.37
N GLU A 256 -6.49 -5.00 14.01
CA GLU A 256 -6.63 -5.81 15.22
C GLU A 256 -6.28 -7.28 14.95
N TRP A 257 -6.72 -7.83 13.81
CA TRP A 257 -6.32 -9.16 13.38
C TRP A 257 -4.81 -9.28 13.19
N ILE A 258 -4.15 -8.31 12.54
CA ILE A 258 -2.69 -8.31 12.36
C ILE A 258 -1.99 -8.30 13.72
N LYS A 259 -2.39 -7.42 14.63
CA LYS A 259 -1.86 -7.36 16.00
C LYS A 259 -1.99 -8.70 16.72
N ASN A 260 -3.18 -9.29 16.70
CA ASN A 260 -3.46 -10.56 17.36
C ASN A 260 -2.73 -11.76 16.74
N ASN A 261 -2.20 -11.61 15.51
CA ASN A 261 -1.43 -12.63 14.82
C ASN A 261 0.08 -12.34 14.83
N GLY A 262 0.58 -11.56 15.80
CA GLY A 262 2.00 -11.33 16.02
C GLY A 262 2.58 -10.12 15.27
N GLY A 263 1.72 -9.22 14.78
CA GLY A 263 2.11 -7.95 14.18
C GLY A 263 2.85 -8.10 12.84
N THR A 264 3.49 -7.01 12.41
CA THR A 264 4.22 -6.96 11.13
C THR A 264 5.40 -7.95 11.03
N PRO A 265 6.13 -8.34 12.11
CA PRO A 265 7.15 -9.39 12.01
C PRO A 265 6.56 -10.78 11.67
N ALA A 266 5.39 -11.11 12.21
CA ALA A 266 4.72 -12.36 11.86
C ALA A 266 4.18 -12.33 10.43
N MET A 267 3.64 -11.19 9.98
CA MET A 267 3.21 -11.00 8.59
C MET A 267 4.38 -11.15 7.61
N ASP A 268 5.56 -10.66 7.99
CA ASP A 268 6.79 -10.80 7.20
C ASP A 268 7.16 -12.27 7.01
N LYS A 269 7.28 -13.00 8.12
CA LYS A 269 7.59 -14.45 8.11
C LYS A 269 6.59 -15.24 7.28
N GLN A 270 5.29 -14.99 7.45
CA GLN A 270 4.24 -15.69 6.70
C GLN A 270 4.31 -15.37 5.20
N SER A 271 4.60 -14.12 4.85
CA SER A 271 4.75 -13.69 3.46
C SER A 271 5.94 -14.37 2.79
N SER A 272 7.09 -14.45 3.46
CA SER A 272 8.28 -15.16 2.96
C SER A 272 8.04 -16.65 2.74
N ILE A 273 7.33 -17.33 3.66
CA ILE A 273 7.01 -18.76 3.48
C ILE A 273 6.15 -18.96 2.23
N LYS A 274 5.11 -18.15 2.06
CA LYS A 274 4.20 -18.27 0.90
C LYS A 274 4.89 -17.95 -0.41
N SER A 275 5.72 -16.90 -0.44
CA SER A 275 6.47 -16.55 -1.65
C SER A 275 7.43 -17.68 -2.01
N GLN A 276 8.21 -18.18 -1.05
CA GLN A 276 9.17 -19.27 -1.28
C GLN A 276 8.50 -20.51 -1.87
N MET A 277 7.31 -20.89 -1.38
CA MET A 277 6.56 -22.03 -1.95
C MET A 277 6.26 -21.87 -3.45
N ILE A 278 6.00 -20.65 -3.91
CA ILE A 278 5.69 -20.37 -5.32
C ILE A 278 6.98 -20.33 -6.14
N TYR A 279 8.02 -19.66 -5.63
CA TYR A 279 9.33 -19.61 -6.29
C TYR A 279 9.93 -21.01 -6.44
N ASP A 280 9.82 -21.85 -5.42
CA ASP A 280 10.24 -23.25 -5.48
C ASP A 280 9.57 -24.03 -6.62
N ILE A 281 8.28 -23.80 -6.86
CA ILE A 281 7.54 -24.45 -7.95
C ILE A 281 8.07 -23.98 -9.30
N ILE A 282 8.34 -22.68 -9.44
CA ILE A 282 8.83 -22.08 -10.68
C ILE A 282 10.23 -22.57 -10.99
N ASP A 283 11.13 -22.56 -10.01
CA ASP A 283 12.51 -23.00 -10.16
C ASP A 283 12.60 -24.50 -10.50
N LYS A 284 11.72 -25.32 -9.93
CA LYS A 284 11.65 -26.78 -10.18
C LYS A 284 10.84 -27.13 -11.43
N SER A 285 10.35 -26.14 -12.18
CA SER A 285 9.50 -26.36 -13.35
C SER A 285 10.28 -26.70 -14.64
N ASN A 286 11.61 -26.78 -14.58
CA ASN A 286 12.50 -26.99 -15.73
C ASN A 286 12.24 -26.00 -16.89
N GLY A 287 11.98 -24.74 -16.54
CA GLY A 287 11.73 -23.68 -17.52
C GLY A 287 10.30 -23.64 -18.08
N PHE A 288 9.37 -24.45 -17.56
CA PHE A 288 7.96 -24.35 -17.92
C PHE A 288 7.33 -23.05 -17.40
N TYR A 289 7.71 -22.65 -16.18
CA TYR A 289 7.44 -21.32 -15.64
C TYR A 289 8.75 -20.53 -15.58
N VAL A 290 8.72 -19.27 -16.01
CA VAL A 290 9.92 -18.40 -16.05
C VAL A 290 9.61 -17.03 -15.50
N PHE A 291 10.58 -16.46 -14.77
CA PHE A 291 10.58 -15.09 -14.30
C PHE A 291 11.09 -14.11 -15.36
N LEU A 292 10.39 -12.99 -15.48
CA LEU A 292 10.86 -11.87 -16.30
C LEU A 292 11.90 -11.00 -15.56
N LEU A 293 11.99 -11.10 -14.23
CA LEU A 293 12.96 -10.35 -13.43
C LEU A 293 14.36 -10.93 -13.63
N LYS A 294 15.33 -10.10 -14.02
CA LYS A 294 16.72 -10.50 -14.17
C LYS A 294 17.51 -10.08 -12.93
N GLU A 295 18.12 -11.06 -12.25
CA GLU A 295 19.12 -10.88 -11.20
C GLU A 295 18.63 -10.10 -9.96
N VAL A 296 17.70 -10.68 -9.19
CA VAL A 296 17.46 -10.27 -7.79
C VAL A 296 17.90 -11.44 -6.88
N PRO A 297 18.61 -11.20 -5.77
CA PRO A 297 18.92 -12.26 -4.80
C PRO A 297 17.64 -12.97 -4.34
N ARG A 298 17.65 -14.30 -4.44
CA ARG A 298 16.49 -15.21 -4.33
C ARG A 298 15.74 -15.19 -3.00
N GLU A 299 16.31 -14.57 -1.97
CA GLU A 299 15.73 -14.48 -0.63
C GLU A 299 14.78 -13.28 -0.44
N LEU A 300 14.73 -12.37 -1.43
CA LEU A 300 14.18 -11.03 -1.26
C LEU A 300 13.04 -10.68 -2.23
N ASP A 301 12.84 -11.49 -3.27
CA ASP A 301 11.74 -11.31 -4.21
C ASP A 301 10.51 -12.11 -3.78
N ARG A 302 9.33 -11.46 -3.73
CA ARG A 302 8.14 -11.99 -3.06
C ARG A 302 6.89 -12.04 -3.94
N PHE A 303 6.92 -11.46 -5.15
CA PHE A 303 5.74 -11.30 -6.00
C PHE A 303 5.97 -11.69 -7.46
N PRO A 304 5.64 -12.93 -7.85
CA PRO A 304 5.89 -13.40 -9.20
C PRO A 304 5.06 -12.77 -10.32
N ALA A 305 5.70 -12.18 -11.34
CA ALA A 305 5.09 -11.97 -12.67
C ALA A 305 5.34 -13.19 -13.58
N LEU A 306 4.29 -13.96 -13.84
CA LEU A 306 4.32 -15.21 -14.62
C LEU A 306 3.85 -15.00 -16.07
N LYS A 307 4.45 -15.73 -17.01
CA LYS A 307 3.94 -15.95 -18.37
C LYS A 307 3.77 -17.46 -18.61
N THR A 308 2.70 -17.87 -19.27
CA THR A 308 2.48 -19.26 -19.70
C THR A 308 1.98 -19.30 -21.14
N ASP A 309 2.32 -20.37 -21.87
CA ASP A 309 1.84 -20.62 -23.25
C ASP A 309 0.38 -21.15 -23.30
N THR A 310 -0.34 -21.10 -22.18
CA THR A 310 -1.76 -21.47 -22.07
C THR A 310 -2.59 -20.34 -21.43
N PRO A 311 -3.86 -20.15 -21.84
CA PRO A 311 -4.68 -19.00 -21.47
C PRO A 311 -5.14 -18.95 -20.00
N PHE A 312 -4.75 -19.92 -19.17
CA PHE A 312 -5.27 -20.08 -17.81
C PHE A 312 -4.74 -19.06 -16.79
N LEU A 313 -3.53 -18.51 -16.98
CA LEU A 313 -2.89 -17.60 -16.02
C LEU A 313 -3.01 -16.10 -16.36
N HIS A 314 -3.73 -15.74 -17.42
CA HIS A 314 -3.92 -14.34 -17.83
C HIS A 314 -4.78 -13.48 -16.86
N ARG A 315 -5.30 -14.05 -15.76
CA ARG A 315 -6.25 -13.37 -14.86
C ARG A 315 -5.72 -13.06 -13.45
N THR A 316 -4.46 -13.31 -13.13
CA THR A 316 -3.92 -13.08 -11.77
C THR A 316 -2.69 -12.18 -11.79
N SER A 317 -2.77 -11.05 -11.08
CA SER A 317 -1.64 -10.12 -10.88
C SER A 317 -0.77 -10.59 -9.69
N PRO A 318 0.56 -10.35 -9.74
CA PRO A 318 1.53 -10.81 -8.74
C PRO A 318 1.24 -10.47 -7.28
N ALA A 319 0.49 -9.41 -6.94
CA ALA A 319 0.22 -9.05 -5.53
C ALA A 319 -0.82 -9.94 -4.82
N ALA A 320 -1.33 -10.95 -5.51
CA ALA A 320 -2.34 -11.88 -5.06
C ALA A 320 -1.99 -12.75 -3.83
N TRP A 321 -0.71 -12.93 -3.51
CA TRP A 321 -0.24 -14.05 -2.67
C TRP A 321 -0.23 -13.75 -1.16
N GLN A 322 -0.79 -12.61 -0.74
CA GLN A 322 -0.70 -12.14 0.64
C GLN A 322 -1.70 -12.78 1.62
N ALA A 323 -2.73 -13.52 1.20
CA ALA A 323 -3.79 -13.97 2.12
C ALA A 323 -4.33 -15.42 1.92
N SER A 324 -3.76 -16.46 2.54
CA SER A 324 -4.51 -17.65 3.04
C SER A 324 -3.60 -18.69 3.72
N PRO A 325 -4.04 -19.42 4.78
CA PRO A 325 -3.23 -20.39 5.52
C PRO A 325 -3.37 -21.88 5.09
N HIS A 326 -4.08 -22.23 4.01
CA HIS A 326 -4.25 -23.65 3.65
C HIS A 326 -4.11 -23.87 2.14
N CYS A 327 -3.08 -24.65 1.78
CA CYS A 327 -2.80 -25.10 0.43
C CYS A 327 -3.16 -26.59 0.33
N SER A 328 -4.11 -26.92 -0.55
CA SER A 328 -4.26 -28.27 -1.08
C SER A 328 -4.60 -28.14 -2.57
N VAL A 329 -3.63 -28.53 -3.40
CA VAL A 329 -3.76 -28.61 -4.86
C VAL A 329 -4.42 -29.95 -5.18
N LYS A 330 -5.54 -29.93 -5.90
CA LYS A 330 -6.06 -31.14 -6.56
C LYS A 330 -6.02 -30.95 -8.06
N VAL A 331 -5.19 -31.78 -8.69
CA VAL A 331 -5.25 -32.13 -10.11
C VAL A 331 -6.47 -33.04 -10.30
N SER A 332 -7.29 -32.78 -11.31
CA SER A 332 -8.11 -33.82 -11.91
C SER A 332 -8.07 -33.68 -13.42
N GLN A 333 -7.56 -34.73 -14.05
CA GLN A 333 -7.57 -34.96 -15.49
C GLN A 333 -8.99 -35.17 -15.99
N SER A 334 -9.30 -34.56 -17.12
CA SER A 334 -9.89 -35.22 -18.30
C SER A 334 -9.63 -34.31 -19.49
#